data_AF-A0A1H3VHN5-F1
#
_entry.id   AF-A0A1H3VHN5-F1
#
_cell.length_a   1.000
_cell.length_b   1.000
_cell.length_c   1.000
_cell.angle_alpha   90.00
_cell.angle_beta   90.00
_cell.angle_gamma   90.00
#
_symmetry.space_group_name_H-M   'P 1'
#
loop_
_entity.id
_entity.type
_entity.pdbx_description
1 polymer ?
#
loop_
_entity_poly.entity_id
_entity_poly.type
_entity_poly.pdbx_seq_one_letter_code
_entity_poly.pdbx_strand_id
1 'polypeptide(L)'
;MKIMPHTQVEPQLAQEIRALESKLKIHDGIDSEMYIVDNLNFDTTLPWVFTMHENDELIAAVAAFIPAKKEIELMAVTHPDYRQKGYFSMLENQLYETWEKHKIPSLLYVLNEDSETGKAVAHSRGASYQYTEYQMELRGQDDQEDIGKLEIVKAKEEQVDTLANIQERAFDLPGEDAHTFISAVLKKSHHHMFLSFYQGSPVGMGAIAVDE
;
A
#
# COMPACT_ATOMS: atom_id res chain seq x y z
N MET A 1 -14.50 23.14 -5.16
CA MET A 1 -13.58 21.98 -5.27
C MET A 1 -14.40 20.71 -5.38
N LYS A 2 -13.96 19.76 -6.19
CA LYS A 2 -14.64 18.48 -6.44
C LYS A 2 -13.69 17.34 -6.09
N ILE A 3 -14.20 16.26 -5.51
CA ILE A 3 -13.45 15.02 -5.28
C ILE A 3 -13.40 14.23 -6.58
N MET A 4 -12.21 13.76 -6.94
CA MET A 4 -11.97 12.90 -8.10
C MET A 4 -11.58 11.49 -7.61
N PRO A 5 -12.44 10.48 -7.81
CA PRO A 5 -12.14 9.10 -7.46
C PRO A 5 -11.39 8.38 -8.60
N HIS A 6 -10.43 7.51 -8.25
CA HIS A 6 -9.59 6.80 -9.20
C HIS A 6 -9.49 5.31 -8.85
N THR A 7 -9.79 4.45 -9.82
CA THR A 7 -9.56 2.99 -9.76
C THR A 7 -8.16 2.60 -10.23
N GLN A 8 -7.52 3.49 -10.98
CA GLN A 8 -6.17 3.37 -11.55
C GLN A 8 -5.45 4.71 -11.41
N VAL A 9 -4.14 4.67 -11.21
CA VAL A 9 -3.30 5.87 -11.11
C VAL A 9 -2.54 6.02 -12.41
N GLU A 10 -2.99 6.94 -13.26
CA GLU A 10 -2.32 7.25 -14.51
C GLU A 10 -0.96 7.95 -14.25
N PRO A 11 0.02 7.85 -15.17
CA PRO A 11 1.34 8.46 -14.98
C PRO A 11 1.31 9.96 -14.63
N GLN A 12 0.37 10.71 -15.22
CA GLN A 12 0.19 12.13 -14.90
C GLN A 12 -0.26 12.33 -13.44
N LEU A 13 -1.23 11.54 -12.96
CA LEU A 13 -1.70 11.61 -11.58
C LEU A 13 -0.58 11.20 -10.60
N ALA A 14 0.17 10.15 -10.93
CA ALA A 14 1.33 9.74 -10.14
C ALA A 14 2.34 10.90 -10.02
N GLN A 15 2.63 11.58 -11.13
CA GLN A 15 3.53 12.74 -11.12
C GLN A 15 2.99 13.89 -10.27
N GLU A 16 1.69 14.18 -10.31
CA GLU A 16 1.06 15.20 -9.46
C GLU A 16 1.18 14.85 -7.97
N ILE A 17 0.95 13.58 -7.59
CA ILE A 17 1.09 13.11 -6.22
C ILE A 17 2.55 13.22 -5.76
N ARG A 18 3.52 12.77 -6.58
CA ARG A 18 4.96 12.90 -6.26
C ARG A 18 5.40 14.36 -6.14
N ALA A 19 4.83 15.25 -6.96
CA ALA A 19 5.09 16.69 -6.86
C ALA A 19 4.54 17.29 -5.56
N LEU A 20 3.37 16.83 -5.10
CA LEU A 20 2.80 17.22 -3.82
C LEU A 20 3.65 16.71 -2.64
N GLU A 21 4.07 15.45 -2.65
CA GLU A 21 4.99 14.86 -1.65
C GLU A 21 6.31 15.65 -1.58
N SER A 22 6.86 16.06 -2.72
CA SER A 22 8.06 16.89 -2.76
C SER A 22 7.87 18.25 -2.06
N LYS A 23 6.68 18.85 -2.14
CA LYS A 23 6.37 20.10 -1.40
C LYS A 23 6.31 19.85 0.10
N LEU A 24 5.76 18.71 0.52
CA LEU A 24 5.74 18.30 1.93
C LEU A 24 7.16 18.11 2.45
N LYS A 25 8.03 17.45 1.67
CA LYS A 25 9.45 17.28 2.01
C LYS A 25 10.17 18.61 2.19
N ILE A 26 9.94 19.57 1.28
CA ILE A 26 10.56 20.90 1.36
C ILE A 26 10.05 21.70 2.56
N HIS A 27 8.74 21.64 2.84
CA HIS A 27 8.10 22.45 3.87
C HIS A 27 8.27 21.87 5.28
N ASP A 28 8.05 20.56 5.43
CA ASP A 28 7.97 19.87 6.73
C ASP A 28 9.18 18.97 7.01
N GLY A 29 10.03 18.69 6.02
CA GLY A 29 11.10 17.70 6.13
C GLY A 29 10.62 16.25 6.03
N ILE A 30 9.31 16.02 5.79
CA ILE A 30 8.69 14.70 5.76
C ILE A 30 8.90 14.05 4.38
N ASP A 31 9.55 12.90 4.36
CA ASP A 31 9.72 12.10 3.15
C ASP A 31 8.55 11.11 2.99
N SER A 32 7.41 11.60 2.51
CA SER A 32 6.21 10.78 2.29
C SER A 32 6.33 10.02 0.97
N GLU A 33 6.05 8.72 1.00
CA GLU A 33 5.91 7.90 -0.20
C GLU A 33 4.62 7.08 -0.12
N MET A 34 3.53 7.64 -0.65
CA MET A 34 2.28 6.92 -0.78
C MET A 34 2.45 5.77 -1.78
N TYR A 35 1.99 4.58 -1.39
CA TYR A 35 1.86 3.46 -2.31
C TYR A 35 0.71 3.72 -3.29
N ILE A 36 1.06 4.04 -4.53
CA ILE A 36 0.12 4.37 -5.63
C ILE A 36 0.44 3.61 -6.93
N VAL A 37 1.34 2.62 -6.86
CA VAL A 37 1.89 1.93 -8.03
C VAL A 37 0.86 1.00 -8.67
N ASP A 38 0.17 0.21 -7.85
CA ASP A 38 -0.67 -0.86 -8.35
C ASP A 38 -1.90 -1.07 -7.47
N ASN A 39 -3.06 -1.29 -8.10
CA ASN A 39 -4.27 -1.70 -7.39
C ASN A 39 -4.22 -3.20 -7.09
N LEU A 40 -3.79 -3.55 -5.88
CA LEU A 40 -3.78 -4.90 -5.32
C LEU A 40 -4.92 -5.12 -4.30
N ASN A 41 -5.93 -4.25 -4.30
CA ASN A 41 -7.06 -4.36 -3.39
C ASN A 41 -7.96 -5.53 -3.81
N PHE A 42 -8.63 -6.17 -2.84
CA PHE A 42 -9.46 -7.35 -3.11
C PHE A 42 -10.65 -7.06 -4.06
N ASP A 43 -11.11 -5.80 -4.13
CA ASP A 43 -12.10 -5.32 -5.09
C ASP A 43 -11.50 -4.21 -5.96
N THR A 44 -10.84 -4.61 -7.04
CA THR A 44 -10.16 -3.68 -7.97
C THR A 44 -11.13 -2.82 -8.79
N THR A 45 -12.44 -3.07 -8.70
CA THR A 45 -13.46 -2.29 -9.41
C THR A 45 -13.82 -0.99 -8.69
N LEU A 46 -13.45 -0.86 -7.42
CA LEU A 46 -13.71 0.32 -6.61
C LEU A 46 -12.55 1.33 -6.65
N PRO A 47 -12.85 2.63 -6.60
CA PRO A 47 -11.85 3.65 -6.39
C PRO A 47 -11.10 3.45 -5.07
N TRP A 48 -9.78 3.60 -5.11
CA TRP A 48 -8.90 3.46 -3.95
C TRP A 48 -7.98 4.67 -3.76
N VAL A 49 -7.87 5.53 -4.78
CA VAL A 49 -7.25 6.85 -4.66
C VAL A 49 -8.32 7.92 -4.87
N PHE A 50 -8.32 8.94 -4.03
CA PHE A 50 -9.22 10.10 -4.14
C PHE A 50 -8.41 11.38 -4.04
N THR A 51 -8.67 12.32 -4.95
CA THR A 51 -7.92 13.58 -5.01
C THR A 51 -8.83 14.81 -5.02
N MET A 52 -8.27 15.95 -4.59
CA MET A 52 -8.87 17.26 -4.74
C MET A 52 -7.89 18.23 -5.38
N HIS A 53 -8.40 19.04 -6.31
CA HIS A 53 -7.64 20.08 -7.00
C HIS A 53 -8.25 21.47 -6.77
N GLU A 54 -7.39 22.49 -6.74
CA GLU A 54 -7.75 23.90 -6.84
C GLU A 54 -6.89 24.58 -7.92
N ASN A 55 -7.52 25.29 -8.86
CA ASN A 55 -6.85 25.96 -9.98
C ASN A 55 -5.83 25.05 -10.71
N ASP A 56 -6.25 23.82 -11.03
CA ASP A 56 -5.46 22.76 -11.68
C ASP A 56 -4.27 22.22 -10.85
N GLU A 57 -4.11 22.66 -9.60
CA GLU A 57 -3.11 22.13 -8.67
C GLU A 57 -3.72 21.06 -7.76
N LEU A 58 -3.04 19.91 -7.63
CA LEU A 58 -3.40 18.88 -6.65
C LEU A 58 -3.12 19.40 -5.23
N ILE A 59 -4.16 19.51 -4.42
CA ILE A 59 -4.06 20.05 -3.04
C ILE A 59 -4.19 18.98 -1.96
N ALA A 60 -4.82 17.84 -2.25
CA ALA A 60 -4.95 16.73 -1.32
C ALA A 60 -5.15 15.41 -2.06
N ALA A 61 -4.58 14.33 -1.51
CA ALA A 61 -4.77 12.97 -1.98
C ALA A 61 -4.87 12.00 -0.80
N VAL A 62 -5.71 10.98 -0.96
CA VAL A 62 -5.83 9.82 -0.05
C VAL A 62 -5.75 8.56 -0.90
N ALA A 63 -5.01 7.56 -0.45
CA ALA A 63 -4.94 6.24 -1.05
C ALA A 63 -5.20 5.16 0.00
N ALA A 64 -5.91 4.12 -0.37
CA ALA A 64 -6.13 2.94 0.46
C ALA A 64 -5.51 1.68 -0.13
N PHE A 65 -4.80 0.95 0.73
CA PHE A 65 -4.37 -0.42 0.50
C PHE A 65 -5.27 -1.36 1.33
N ILE A 66 -5.93 -2.29 0.63
CA ILE A 66 -7.00 -3.13 1.16
C ILE A 66 -6.87 -4.53 0.53
N PRO A 67 -5.80 -5.28 0.84
CA PRO A 67 -5.54 -6.58 0.22
C PRO A 67 -6.58 -7.65 0.63
N ALA A 68 -7.31 -7.43 1.74
CA ALA A 68 -8.33 -8.32 2.28
C ALA A 68 -9.43 -7.56 3.04
N LYS A 69 -10.54 -8.23 3.35
CA LYS A 69 -11.67 -7.66 4.12
C LYS A 69 -11.41 -7.55 5.62
N LYS A 70 -10.17 -7.20 6.01
CA LYS A 70 -9.70 -7.14 7.39
C LYS A 70 -9.50 -5.70 7.85
N GLU A 71 -8.82 -4.90 7.03
CA GLU A 71 -8.40 -3.55 7.39
C GLU A 71 -8.26 -2.68 6.14
N ILE A 72 -8.55 -1.39 6.28
CA ILE A 72 -8.19 -0.37 5.31
C ILE A 72 -6.91 0.29 5.80
N GLU A 73 -5.82 0.18 5.05
CA GLU A 73 -4.59 0.93 5.31
C GLU A 73 -4.65 2.24 4.52
N LEU A 74 -4.68 3.37 5.24
CA LEU A 74 -4.91 4.69 4.69
C LEU A 74 -3.64 5.53 4.72
N MET A 75 -3.21 5.98 3.54
CA MET A 75 -2.15 6.97 3.36
C MET A 75 -2.76 8.26 2.84
N ALA A 76 -2.21 9.41 3.24
CA ALA A 76 -2.73 10.69 2.79
C ALA A 76 -1.69 11.81 2.81
N VAL A 77 -1.85 12.73 1.87
CA VAL A 77 -1.08 13.98 1.80
C VAL A 77 -2.02 15.17 1.59
N THR A 78 -1.67 16.31 2.17
CA THR A 78 -2.38 17.58 1.98
C THR A 78 -1.37 18.70 1.89
N HIS A 79 -1.52 19.53 0.86
CA HIS A 79 -0.69 20.69 0.60
C HIS A 79 -0.61 21.58 1.85
N PRO A 80 0.58 22.08 2.26
CA PRO A 80 0.76 22.85 3.49
C PRO A 80 -0.24 24.01 3.65
N ASP A 81 -0.39 24.83 2.61
CA ASP A 81 -1.32 25.99 2.60
C ASP A 81 -2.81 25.62 2.63
N TYR A 82 -3.13 24.33 2.47
CA TYR A 82 -4.49 23.79 2.44
C TYR A 82 -4.85 22.95 3.66
N ARG A 83 -3.95 22.85 4.65
CA ARG A 83 -4.20 22.13 5.90
C ARG A 83 -5.25 22.82 6.77
N GLN A 84 -5.84 22.05 7.69
CA GLN A 84 -6.87 22.50 8.64
C GLN A 84 -8.13 23.09 8.00
N LYS A 85 -8.32 22.89 6.69
CA LYS A 85 -9.52 23.28 5.93
C LYS A 85 -10.51 22.13 5.69
N GLY A 86 -10.22 20.93 6.22
CA GLY A 86 -11.10 19.76 6.15
C GLY A 86 -10.96 18.87 4.91
N TYR A 87 -10.08 19.19 3.95
CA TYR A 87 -9.96 18.42 2.70
C TYR A 87 -9.58 16.96 2.90
N PHE A 88 -8.63 16.67 3.79
CA PHE A 88 -8.33 15.29 4.19
C PHE A 88 -9.58 14.56 4.67
N SER A 89 -10.36 15.15 5.58
CA SER A 89 -11.57 14.53 6.12
C SER A 89 -12.65 14.31 5.06
N MET A 90 -12.75 15.21 4.07
CA MET A 90 -13.66 15.03 2.93
C MET A 90 -13.25 13.81 2.09
N LEU A 91 -11.96 13.65 1.81
CA LEU A 91 -11.43 12.52 1.05
C LEU A 91 -11.56 11.19 1.82
N GLU A 92 -11.22 11.21 3.11
CA GLU A 92 -11.39 10.08 4.04
C GLU A 92 -12.85 9.59 4.06
N ASN A 93 -13.81 10.50 4.24
CA ASN A 93 -15.24 10.15 4.25
C ASN A 93 -15.68 9.55 2.90
N GLN A 94 -15.26 10.14 1.78
CA GLN A 94 -15.59 9.61 0.46
C GLN A 94 -15.04 8.20 0.23
N LEU A 95 -13.84 7.92 0.75
CA LEU A 95 -13.24 6.59 0.70
C LEU A 95 -14.06 5.60 1.54
N TYR A 96 -14.41 5.97 2.77
CA TYR A 96 -15.24 5.13 3.63
C TYR A 96 -16.60 4.81 3.02
N GLU A 97 -17.30 5.80 2.47
CA GLU A 97 -18.58 5.61 1.78
C GLU A 97 -18.44 4.65 0.58
N THR A 98 -17.34 4.76 -0.17
CA THR A 98 -17.08 3.89 -1.35
C THR A 98 -16.93 2.42 -0.96
N TRP A 99 -16.26 2.17 0.18
CA TRP A 99 -15.94 0.82 0.65
C TRP A 99 -16.92 0.27 1.68
N GLU A 100 -17.92 1.05 2.10
CA GLU A 100 -18.90 0.71 3.15
C GLU A 100 -19.59 -0.64 2.90
N LYS A 101 -19.94 -0.94 1.64
CA LYS A 101 -20.62 -2.20 1.26
C LYS A 101 -19.86 -3.45 1.69
N HIS A 102 -18.54 -3.35 1.85
CA HIS A 102 -17.68 -4.47 2.24
C HIS A 102 -17.54 -4.64 3.76
N LYS A 103 -18.03 -3.67 4.56
CA LYS A 103 -18.05 -3.74 6.04
C LYS A 103 -16.69 -4.10 6.65
N ILE A 104 -15.63 -3.49 6.13
CA ILE A 104 -14.27 -3.71 6.61
C ILE A 104 -14.17 -3.21 8.06
N PRO A 105 -13.74 -4.03 9.02
CA PRO A 105 -13.91 -3.74 10.45
C PRO A 105 -12.86 -2.77 11.04
N SER A 106 -11.76 -2.52 10.33
CA SER A 106 -10.65 -1.71 10.84
C SER A 106 -10.16 -0.67 9.82
N LEU A 107 -9.65 0.45 10.33
CA LEU A 107 -8.85 1.43 9.59
C LEU A 107 -7.51 1.62 10.31
N LEU A 108 -6.42 1.45 9.56
CA LEU A 108 -5.07 1.77 9.98
C LEU A 108 -4.59 3.03 9.25
N TYR A 109 -4.15 4.04 9.98
CA TYR A 109 -3.48 5.20 9.40
C TYR A 109 -1.99 4.90 9.23
N VAL A 110 -1.51 4.88 7.99
CA VAL A 110 -0.09 4.75 7.66
C VAL A 110 0.49 6.15 7.56
N LEU A 111 1.40 6.48 8.48
CA LEU A 111 2.01 7.81 8.58
C LEU A 111 3.49 7.70 8.92
N ASN A 112 4.27 8.68 8.46
CA ASN A 112 5.66 8.80 8.85
C ASN A 112 5.77 9.20 10.32
N GLU A 113 6.80 8.69 11.01
CA GLU A 113 7.03 8.97 12.43
C GLU A 113 7.22 10.47 12.72
N ASP A 114 7.76 11.24 11.77
CA ASP A 114 7.95 12.69 11.90
C ASP A 114 6.71 13.53 11.52
N SER A 115 5.60 12.88 11.10
CA SER A 115 4.36 13.55 10.71
C SER A 115 3.49 13.92 11.92
N GLU A 116 3.81 15.04 12.57
CA GLU A 116 3.01 15.59 13.68
C GLU A 116 1.55 15.87 13.27
N THR A 117 1.33 16.33 12.03
CA THR A 117 -0.03 16.54 11.50
C THR A 117 -0.79 15.23 11.29
N GLY A 118 -0.10 14.18 10.83
CA GLY A 118 -0.70 12.85 10.69
C GLY A 118 -1.06 12.25 12.04
N LYS A 119 -0.15 12.33 13.01
CA LYS A 119 -0.38 11.90 14.41
C LYS A 119 -1.56 12.63 15.03
N ALA A 120 -1.68 13.94 14.82
CA ALA A 120 -2.81 14.73 15.31
C ALA A 120 -4.16 14.29 14.68
N VAL A 121 -4.17 13.97 13.39
CA VAL A 121 -5.35 13.41 12.71
C VAL A 121 -5.73 12.07 13.31
N ALA A 122 -4.80 11.11 13.38
CA ALA A 122 -5.03 9.79 13.94
C ALA A 122 -5.56 9.87 15.39
N HIS A 123 -4.95 10.72 16.22
CA HIS A 123 -5.40 10.95 17.59
C HIS A 123 -6.82 11.53 17.65
N SER A 124 -7.15 12.51 16.80
CA SER A 124 -8.50 13.11 16.74
C SER A 124 -9.59 12.11 16.32
N ARG A 125 -9.20 11.01 15.66
CA ARG A 125 -10.05 9.91 15.21
C ARG A 125 -10.14 8.78 16.23
N GLY A 126 -9.47 8.93 17.38
CA GLY A 126 -9.42 7.91 18.42
C GLY A 126 -8.56 6.69 18.03
N ALA A 127 -7.71 6.82 17.01
CA ALA A 127 -6.79 5.76 16.64
C ALA A 127 -5.76 5.53 17.76
N SER A 128 -5.38 4.27 17.93
CA SER A 128 -4.31 3.86 18.83
C SER A 128 -3.10 3.45 18.01
N TYR A 129 -1.90 3.78 18.50
CA TYR A 129 -0.66 3.27 17.92
C TYR A 129 -0.66 1.74 17.94
N GLN A 130 -0.30 1.13 16.82
CA GLN A 130 -0.22 -0.33 16.66
C GLN A 130 1.25 -0.78 16.65
N TYR A 131 2.00 -0.34 15.65
CA TYR A 131 3.40 -0.71 15.42
C TYR A 131 4.09 0.32 14.52
N THR A 132 5.40 0.15 14.34
CA THR A 132 6.23 0.93 13.42
C THR A 132 6.84 -0.01 12.39
N GLU A 133 6.79 0.39 11.13
CA GLU A 133 7.44 -0.30 10.02
C GLU A 133 8.78 0.38 9.71
N TYR A 134 9.77 -0.42 9.33
CA TYR A 134 11.10 0.06 8.99
C TYR A 134 11.38 -0.24 7.52
N GLN A 135 11.53 0.81 6.72
CA GLN A 135 12.03 0.68 5.36
C GLN A 135 13.55 0.50 5.41
N MET A 136 14.04 -0.58 4.80
CA MET A 136 15.46 -0.91 4.75
C MET A 136 15.98 -0.76 3.33
N GLU A 137 17.18 -0.20 3.19
CA GLU A 137 17.87 -0.05 1.90
C GLU A 137 19.23 -0.74 1.98
N LEU A 138 19.51 -1.65 1.05
CA LEU A 138 20.84 -2.24 0.89
C LEU A 138 21.65 -1.41 -0.11
N ARG A 139 22.70 -0.72 0.38
CA ARG A 139 23.64 0.04 -0.44
C ARG A 139 24.96 -0.73 -0.59
N GLY A 140 25.21 -1.27 -1.77
CA GLY A 140 26.47 -1.96 -2.08
C GLY A 140 26.26 -3.26 -2.85
N GLN A 141 27.31 -4.08 -2.92
CA GLN A 141 27.19 -5.44 -3.42
C GLN A 141 26.79 -6.36 -2.28
N ASP A 142 25.88 -7.28 -2.61
CA ASP A 142 25.57 -8.42 -1.78
C ASP A 142 26.55 -9.55 -2.14
N ASP A 143 27.36 -9.96 -1.17
CA ASP A 143 28.22 -11.12 -1.36
C ASP A 143 27.30 -12.35 -1.34
N GLN A 144 27.39 -13.20 -2.37
CA GLN A 144 26.60 -14.43 -2.39
C GLN A 144 26.97 -15.32 -1.22
N GLU A 145 26.08 -15.40 -0.23
CA GLU A 145 26.19 -16.36 0.85
C GLU A 145 25.73 -17.75 0.40
N ASP A 146 26.33 -18.77 1.00
CA ASP A 146 25.87 -20.16 0.83
C ASP A 146 24.49 -20.32 1.46
N ILE A 147 23.45 -20.38 0.62
CA ILE A 147 22.06 -20.63 1.04
C ILE A 147 21.82 -22.10 1.49
N GLY A 148 22.88 -22.91 1.54
CA GLY A 148 22.89 -24.26 2.06
C GLY A 148 22.05 -25.21 1.21
N LYS A 149 21.00 -25.77 1.82
CA LYS A 149 20.09 -26.74 1.17
C LYS A 149 18.79 -26.11 0.69
N LEU A 150 18.70 -24.79 0.70
CA LEU A 150 17.51 -24.09 0.25
C LEU A 150 17.53 -24.00 -1.29
N GLU A 151 16.46 -24.45 -1.92
CA GLU A 151 16.24 -24.26 -3.36
C GLU A 151 15.22 -23.14 -3.55
N ILE A 152 15.56 -22.13 -4.34
CA ILE A 152 14.66 -21.01 -4.64
C ILE A 152 14.30 -21.07 -6.12
N VAL A 153 13.01 -21.09 -6.43
CA VAL A 153 12.51 -21.10 -7.80
C VAL A 153 11.51 -19.97 -8.02
N LYS A 154 11.48 -19.40 -9.22
CA LYS A 154 10.44 -18.46 -9.60
C LYS A 154 9.10 -19.18 -9.61
N ALA A 155 8.12 -18.62 -8.92
CA ALA A 155 6.79 -19.17 -8.83
C ALA A 155 5.98 -18.92 -10.10
N LYS A 156 4.99 -19.78 -10.32
CA LYS A 156 4.05 -19.80 -11.44
C LYS A 156 2.63 -19.95 -10.92
N GLU A 157 1.66 -19.76 -11.81
CA GLU A 157 0.23 -19.84 -11.49
C GLU A 157 -0.18 -21.21 -10.92
N GLU A 158 0.48 -22.30 -11.30
CA GLU A 158 0.21 -23.63 -10.75
C GLU A 158 0.58 -23.78 -9.27
N GLN A 159 1.31 -22.82 -8.69
CA GLN A 159 1.78 -22.83 -7.30
C GLN A 159 0.99 -21.89 -6.38
N VAL A 160 -0.10 -21.28 -6.87
CA VAL A 160 -0.92 -20.34 -6.09
C VAL A 160 -1.39 -20.93 -4.77
N ASP A 161 -1.90 -22.17 -4.76
CA ASP A 161 -2.36 -22.83 -3.53
C ASP A 161 -1.25 -22.97 -2.48
N THR A 162 -0.03 -23.27 -2.93
CA THR A 162 1.12 -23.43 -2.04
C THR A 162 1.55 -22.08 -1.47
N LEU A 163 1.59 -21.04 -2.30
CA LEU A 163 1.90 -19.68 -1.87
C LEU A 163 0.84 -19.14 -0.90
N ALA A 164 -0.44 -19.33 -1.21
CA ALA A 164 -1.54 -18.90 -0.36
C ALA A 164 -1.50 -19.58 1.02
N ASN A 165 -1.17 -20.88 1.09
CA ASN A 165 -1.01 -21.59 2.35
C ASN A 165 0.16 -21.02 3.18
N ILE A 166 1.30 -20.74 2.55
CA ILE A 166 2.44 -20.11 3.23
C ILE A 166 2.05 -18.71 3.73
N GLN A 167 1.39 -17.91 2.90
CA GLN A 167 0.97 -16.55 3.23
C GLN A 167 -0.03 -16.53 4.39
N GLU A 168 -1.03 -17.42 4.40
CA GLU A 168 -1.98 -17.56 5.49
C GLU A 168 -1.28 -17.85 6.82
N ARG A 169 -0.32 -18.78 6.81
CA ARG A 169 0.43 -19.19 8.00
C ARG A 169 1.42 -18.12 8.48
N ALA A 170 2.01 -17.36 7.56
CA ALA A 170 3.04 -16.37 7.86
C ALA A 170 2.45 -15.01 8.26
N PHE A 171 1.30 -14.63 7.69
CA PHE A 171 0.74 -13.27 7.79
C PHE A 171 -0.69 -13.19 8.34
N ASP A 172 -1.28 -14.31 8.80
CA ASP A 172 -2.64 -14.36 9.36
C ASP A 172 -3.69 -13.75 8.41
N LEU A 173 -3.55 -14.11 7.13
CA LEU A 173 -4.44 -13.72 6.05
C LEU A 173 -5.32 -14.94 5.68
N PRO A 174 -6.65 -14.87 5.77
CA PRO A 174 -7.51 -16.02 5.46
C PRO A 174 -7.22 -16.61 4.08
N GLY A 175 -7.25 -17.94 3.95
CA GLY A 175 -6.84 -18.64 2.71
C GLY A 175 -7.48 -18.13 1.41
N GLU A 176 -8.75 -17.75 1.40
CA GLU A 176 -9.42 -17.18 0.20
C GLU A 176 -8.86 -15.79 -0.17
N ASP A 177 -8.59 -14.95 0.82
CA ASP A 177 -8.01 -13.62 0.63
C ASP A 177 -6.54 -13.75 0.20
N ALA A 178 -5.79 -14.68 0.80
CA ALA A 178 -4.42 -15.00 0.42
C ALA A 178 -4.35 -15.51 -1.03
N HIS A 179 -5.23 -16.42 -1.42
CA HIS A 179 -5.29 -16.92 -2.80
C HIS A 179 -5.59 -15.78 -3.80
N THR A 180 -6.56 -14.91 -3.48
CA THR A 180 -6.92 -13.75 -4.31
C THR A 180 -5.74 -12.81 -4.48
N PHE A 181 -5.06 -12.47 -3.38
CA PHE A 181 -3.89 -11.60 -3.38
C PHE A 181 -2.73 -12.18 -4.20
N ILE A 182 -2.34 -13.44 -3.92
CA ILE A 182 -1.28 -14.14 -4.67
C ILE A 182 -1.58 -14.17 -6.17
N SER A 183 -2.83 -14.48 -6.53
CA SER A 183 -3.26 -14.50 -7.93
C SER A 183 -3.18 -13.12 -8.59
N ALA A 184 -3.48 -12.04 -7.86
CA ALA A 184 -3.34 -10.68 -8.37
C ALA A 184 -1.87 -10.31 -8.60
N VAL A 185 -0.99 -10.63 -7.65
CA VAL A 185 0.46 -10.36 -7.73
C VAL A 185 1.10 -11.12 -8.90
N LEU A 186 0.80 -12.42 -9.10
CA LEU A 186 1.37 -13.21 -10.20
C LEU A 186 1.00 -12.68 -11.59
N LYS A 187 -0.10 -11.93 -11.72
CA LYS A 187 -0.55 -11.36 -13.00
C LYS A 187 0.17 -10.06 -13.36
N LYS A 188 0.92 -9.46 -12.43
CA LYS A 188 1.66 -8.22 -12.67
C LYS A 188 3.01 -8.53 -13.30
N SER A 189 3.30 -7.88 -14.43
CA SER A 189 4.56 -8.02 -15.20
C SER A 189 5.80 -7.74 -14.36
N HIS A 190 5.70 -6.75 -13.47
CA HIS A 190 6.80 -6.21 -12.69
C HIS A 190 6.90 -6.78 -11.27
N HIS A 191 5.98 -7.69 -10.89
CA HIS A 191 6.08 -8.47 -9.66
C HIS A 191 6.59 -9.87 -9.98
N HIS A 192 7.54 -10.36 -9.19
CA HIS A 192 8.13 -11.68 -9.33
C HIS A 192 8.09 -12.38 -7.98
N MET A 193 7.26 -13.41 -7.88
CA MET A 193 7.23 -14.25 -6.70
C MET A 193 8.14 -15.45 -6.84
N PHE A 194 8.67 -15.88 -5.71
CA PHE A 194 9.60 -16.99 -5.56
C PHE A 194 9.09 -17.91 -4.45
N LEU A 195 9.29 -19.20 -4.66
CA LEU A 195 9.02 -20.24 -3.68
C LEU A 195 10.35 -20.88 -3.29
N SER A 196 10.53 -21.05 -1.98
CA SER A 196 11.71 -21.70 -1.41
C SER A 196 11.36 -23.09 -0.89
N PHE A 197 12.24 -24.05 -1.16
CA PHE A 197 12.11 -25.45 -0.80
C PHE A 197 13.27 -25.88 0.09
N TYR A 198 12.96 -26.66 1.11
CA TYR A 198 13.94 -27.36 1.93
C TYR A 198 13.66 -28.86 1.85
N GLN A 199 14.61 -29.62 1.31
CA GLN A 199 14.48 -31.07 1.12
C GLN A 199 13.20 -31.45 0.33
N GLY A 200 12.86 -30.68 -0.71
CA GLY A 200 11.69 -30.89 -1.56
C GLY A 200 10.35 -30.45 -0.95
N SER A 201 10.33 -29.93 0.29
CA SER A 201 9.12 -29.36 0.90
C SER A 201 9.11 -27.84 0.77
N PRO A 202 7.98 -27.21 0.39
CA PRO A 202 7.88 -25.75 0.35
C PRO A 202 7.91 -25.19 1.77
N VAL A 203 8.82 -24.24 2.03
CA VAL A 203 9.08 -23.70 3.38
C VAL A 203 8.98 -22.18 3.49
N GLY A 204 8.96 -21.47 2.37
CA GLY A 204 8.87 -20.01 2.40
C GLY A 204 8.63 -19.43 1.02
N MET A 205 8.29 -18.16 0.99
CA MET A 205 8.06 -17.39 -0.23
C MET A 205 8.73 -16.03 -0.13
N GLY A 206 8.98 -15.42 -1.28
CA GLY A 206 9.48 -14.05 -1.38
C GLY A 206 8.96 -13.39 -2.64
N ALA A 207 8.88 -12.07 -2.64
CA ALA A 207 8.47 -11.29 -3.80
C ALA A 207 9.50 -10.19 -4.08
N ILE A 208 9.73 -9.92 -5.36
CA ILE A 208 10.52 -8.80 -5.84
C ILE A 208 9.60 -8.00 -6.76
N ALA A 209 9.47 -6.70 -6.50
CA ALA A 209 8.91 -5.74 -7.44
C ALA A 209 10.07 -4.95 -8.07
N VAL A 210 10.02 -4.75 -9.38
CA VAL A 210 11.04 -4.01 -10.13
C VAL A 210 10.35 -2.86 -10.84
N ASP A 211 10.89 -1.65 -10.81
CA ASP A 211 10.34 -0.55 -11.61
C ASP A 211 10.41 -0.89 -13.11
N GLU A 212 9.35 -0.54 -13.86
CA GLU A 212 9.31 -0.68 -15.33
C GLU A 212 10.17 0.38 -16.06
#